data_AF-A0A7C9VV93-F1
#
_entry.id   AF-A0A7C9VV93-F1
#
_cell.length_a   1.000
_cell.length_b   1.000
_cell.length_c   1.000
_cell.angle_alpha   90.00
_cell.angle_beta   90.00
_cell.angle_gamma   90.00
#
_symmetry.space_group_name_H-M   'P 1'
#
loop_
_entity.id
_entity.type
_entity.pdbx_description
1 polymer ?
#
loop_
_entity_poly.entity_id
_entity_poly.type
_entity_poly.pdbx_seq_one_letter_code
_entity_poly.pdbx_strand_id
1 'polypeptide(L)'
;MTLTALDDVLRAAASVRVAEIEWYGEALVDLSREEDRDRLRAAMKVESLPGYVCACRGQVRFEFLDAQGELLTVVVLHHGVSIAWQWQSGNAELADGLVLLRWLKEHGLPGVLLSNSERPERLAWIAAMPPALEEMAGDLVGHFETPADSSRVVRARERMQVVDPVTRVLQLLAWNSAGVGRGSKHPPYEDVPGLVLRETPIAEIIAALQDPQADQRHDKGAARLLLLGNSRIRQRLDVARLPGPLRVRLREAARGHELPRWAERLLDPYQEVGT
;
A
#
# COMPACT_ATOMS: atom_id res chain seq x y z
N MET A 1 0.45 9.47 36.19
CA MET A 1 -0.76 9.72 35.39
C MET A 1 -1.73 8.57 35.62
N THR A 2 -3.02 8.85 35.64
CA THR A 2 -4.08 7.90 36.02
C THR A 2 -4.92 7.51 34.80
N LEU A 3 -5.56 6.34 34.86
CA LEU A 3 -6.51 5.84 33.85
C LEU A 3 -7.57 6.89 33.43
N THR A 4 -7.89 7.82 34.34
CA THR A 4 -8.83 8.93 34.10
C THR A 4 -8.43 9.82 32.92
N ALA A 5 -7.13 10.02 32.66
CA ALA A 5 -6.68 10.96 31.62
C ALA A 5 -7.05 10.50 30.20
N LEU A 6 -7.02 9.20 29.91
CA LEU A 6 -7.47 8.70 28.60
C LEU A 6 -9.00 8.76 28.49
N ASP A 7 -9.73 8.35 29.53
CA ASP A 7 -11.19 8.38 29.52
C ASP A 7 -11.73 9.80 29.35
N ASP A 8 -11.08 10.81 29.95
CA ASP A 8 -11.43 12.21 29.80
C ASP A 8 -11.27 12.67 28.33
N VAL A 9 -10.18 12.30 27.67
CA VAL A 9 -9.97 12.61 26.24
C VAL A 9 -11.03 11.93 25.37
N LEU A 10 -11.33 10.66 25.63
CA LEU A 10 -12.36 9.93 24.89
C LEU A 10 -13.76 10.53 25.06
N ARG A 11 -14.07 11.10 26.23
CA ARG A 11 -15.34 11.82 26.46
C ARG A 11 -15.42 13.13 25.69
N ALA A 12 -14.29 13.83 25.56
CA ALA A 12 -14.21 15.13 24.91
C ALA A 12 -14.10 15.05 23.37
N ALA A 13 -13.68 13.91 22.82
CA ALA A 13 -13.53 13.73 21.39
C ALA A 13 -14.87 13.79 20.65
N ALA A 14 -14.90 14.57 19.57
CA ALA A 14 -16.03 14.64 18.63
C ALA A 14 -15.83 13.73 17.42
N SER A 15 -14.58 13.40 17.09
CA SER A 15 -14.27 12.40 16.05
C SER A 15 -12.94 11.70 16.35
N VAL A 16 -12.71 10.58 15.67
CA VAL A 16 -11.42 9.89 15.69
C VAL A 16 -11.02 9.53 14.27
N ARG A 17 -9.82 9.95 13.87
CA ARG A 17 -9.16 9.43 12.67
C ARG A 17 -8.36 8.20 13.08
N VAL A 18 -8.64 7.08 12.44
CA VAL A 18 -8.00 5.80 12.70
C VAL A 18 -7.20 5.41 11.47
N ALA A 19 -5.90 5.22 11.63
CA ALA A 19 -4.99 4.85 10.56
C ALA A 19 -4.16 3.66 10.97
N GLU A 20 -4.11 2.63 10.13
CA GLU A 20 -3.14 1.55 10.32
C GLU A 20 -1.71 2.11 10.14
N ILE A 21 -0.76 1.72 11.00
CA ILE A 21 0.61 2.28 11.00
C ILE A 21 1.50 1.57 9.97
N GLU A 22 1.38 0.25 9.88
CA GLU A 22 2.10 -0.58 8.91
C GLU A 22 1.29 -0.80 7.63
N TRP A 23 0.09 -0.24 7.56
CA TRP A 23 -0.86 -0.42 6.47
C TRP A 23 -1.48 0.90 6.06
N TYR A 24 -2.34 0.83 5.07
CA TYR A 24 -2.94 2.01 4.44
C TYR A 24 -4.45 2.09 4.64
N GLY A 25 -4.98 1.33 5.60
CA GLY A 25 -6.35 1.51 6.05
C GLY A 25 -6.47 2.80 6.84
N GLU A 26 -7.40 3.66 6.44
CA GLU A 26 -7.81 4.84 7.20
C GLU A 26 -9.33 4.89 7.29
N ALA A 27 -9.84 5.30 8.46
CA ALA A 27 -11.23 5.61 8.68
C ALA A 27 -11.34 6.89 9.52
N LEU A 28 -12.26 7.78 9.14
CA LEU A 28 -12.68 8.87 10.01
C LEU A 28 -14.03 8.49 10.61
N VAL A 29 -14.09 8.37 11.93
CA VAL A 29 -15.30 8.00 12.66
C VAL A 29 -15.82 9.21 13.42
N ASP A 30 -17.09 9.54 13.17
CA ASP A 30 -17.82 10.56 13.91
C ASP A 30 -18.22 10.00 15.29
N LEU A 31 -17.83 10.70 16.35
CA LEU A 31 -18.13 10.36 17.74
C LEU A 31 -19.13 11.34 18.37
N SER A 32 -19.82 12.15 17.56
CA SER A 32 -20.89 13.04 18.01
C SER A 32 -22.08 12.28 18.60
N ARG A 33 -22.27 11.03 18.17
CA ARG A 33 -23.24 10.10 18.74
C ARG A 33 -22.69 9.47 20.01
N GLU A 34 -23.43 9.62 21.10
CA GLU A 34 -23.05 9.07 22.40
C GLU A 34 -22.80 7.56 22.36
N GLU A 35 -23.62 6.83 21.59
CA GLU A 35 -23.48 5.38 21.38
C GLU A 35 -22.12 5.00 20.78
N ASP A 36 -21.69 5.67 19.71
CA ASP A 36 -20.42 5.34 19.03
C ASP A 36 -19.21 5.67 19.91
N ARG A 37 -19.30 6.80 20.64
CA ARG A 37 -18.30 7.19 21.64
C ARG A 37 -18.21 6.18 22.78
N ASP A 38 -19.33 5.75 23.33
CA ASP A 38 -19.35 4.80 24.45
C ASP A 38 -18.88 3.40 24.02
N ARG A 39 -19.21 2.98 22.80
CA ARG A 39 -18.68 1.73 22.21
C ARG A 39 -17.15 1.77 22.08
N LEU A 40 -16.59 2.86 21.59
CA LEU A 40 -15.13 3.01 21.50
C LEU A 40 -14.47 3.08 22.88
N ARG A 41 -15.07 3.82 23.84
CA ARG A 41 -14.61 3.88 25.23
C ARG A 41 -14.59 2.50 25.89
N ALA A 42 -15.65 1.72 25.71
CA ALA A 42 -15.71 0.35 26.20
C ALA A 42 -14.62 -0.53 25.56
N ALA A 43 -14.38 -0.37 24.25
CA ALA A 43 -13.36 -1.09 23.51
C ALA A 43 -11.92 -0.73 23.92
N MET A 44 -11.67 0.53 24.28
CA MET A 44 -10.36 1.03 24.72
C MET A 44 -10.16 0.98 26.23
N LYS A 45 -11.04 0.27 26.96
CA LYS A 45 -10.93 0.12 28.41
C LYS A 45 -9.58 -0.50 28.77
N VAL A 46 -8.83 0.20 29.61
CA VAL A 46 -7.54 -0.27 30.13
C VAL A 46 -7.76 -1.07 31.41
N GLU A 47 -7.12 -2.23 31.50
CA GLU A 47 -7.08 -3.06 32.71
C GLU A 47 -5.93 -2.66 33.63
N SER A 48 -4.74 -2.46 33.06
CA SER A 48 -3.52 -2.25 33.85
C SER A 48 -2.54 -1.25 33.19
N LEU A 49 -1.66 -0.65 34.00
CA LEU A 49 -0.56 0.23 33.58
C LEU A 49 0.77 -0.34 34.09
N PRO A 50 1.27 -1.43 33.49
CA PRO A 50 2.45 -2.14 33.98
C PRO A 50 3.76 -1.37 33.70
N GLY A 51 3.72 -0.37 32.81
CA GLY A 51 4.87 0.50 32.51
C GLY A 51 5.91 -0.13 31.57
N TYR A 52 5.61 -1.26 30.92
CA TYR A 52 6.48 -1.77 29.84
C TYR A 52 6.33 -0.92 28.57
N VAL A 53 7.35 -0.92 27.72
CA VAL A 53 7.31 -0.23 26.42
C VAL A 53 7.59 -1.25 25.32
N CYS A 54 6.71 -1.34 24.32
CA CYS A 54 7.02 -2.11 23.12
C CYS A 54 8.08 -1.39 22.30
N ALA A 55 9.06 -2.12 21.77
CA ALA A 55 10.01 -1.57 20.79
C ALA A 55 9.39 -1.40 19.38
N CYS A 56 8.15 -1.86 19.18
CA CYS A 56 7.41 -1.75 17.95
C CYS A 56 6.76 -0.37 17.78
N ARG A 57 6.46 0.01 16.53
CA ARG A 57 5.74 1.27 16.22
C ARG A 57 4.24 1.21 16.49
N GLY A 58 3.70 0.02 16.75
CA GLY A 58 2.26 -0.26 16.83
C GLY A 58 1.63 -0.59 15.48
N GLN A 59 0.39 -1.08 15.50
CA GLN A 59 -0.39 -1.50 14.33
C GLN A 59 -1.40 -0.44 13.89
N VAL A 60 -1.97 0.32 14.82
CA VAL A 60 -3.01 1.32 14.53
C VAL A 60 -2.78 2.57 15.35
N ARG A 61 -2.93 3.71 14.71
CA ARG A 61 -2.93 5.05 15.29
C ARG A 61 -4.36 5.58 15.33
N PHE A 62 -4.76 6.10 16.46
CA PHE A 62 -6.02 6.80 16.69
C PHE A 62 -5.69 8.26 17.01
N GLU A 63 -6.13 9.18 16.17
CA GLU A 63 -6.03 10.61 16.39
C GLU A 63 -7.39 11.12 16.83
N PHE A 64 -7.52 11.48 18.12
CA PHE A 64 -8.75 12.00 18.68
C PHE A 64 -8.82 13.50 18.45
N LEU A 65 -9.93 13.96 17.87
CA LEU A 65 -10.15 15.35 17.51
C LEU A 65 -11.35 15.90 18.29
N ASP A 66 -11.29 17.17 18.69
CA ASP A 66 -12.43 17.88 19.27
C ASP A 66 -13.45 18.33 18.20
N ALA A 67 -14.47 19.07 18.62
CA ALA A 67 -15.53 19.56 17.74
C ALA A 67 -15.04 20.62 16.73
N GLN A 68 -13.88 21.24 16.97
CA GLN A 68 -13.24 22.19 16.09
C GLN A 68 -12.26 21.50 15.12
N GLY A 69 -12.01 20.19 15.30
CA GLY A 69 -11.05 19.42 14.52
C GLY A 69 -9.62 19.51 15.06
N GLU A 70 -9.41 20.07 16.25
CA GLU A 70 -8.10 20.17 16.88
C GLU A 70 -7.71 18.83 17.54
N LEU A 71 -6.43 18.50 17.46
CA LEU A 71 -5.90 17.24 17.98
C LEU A 71 -5.86 17.24 19.52
N LEU A 72 -6.66 16.37 20.13
CA LEU A 72 -6.66 16.14 21.58
C LEU A 72 -5.52 15.21 22.01
N THR A 73 -5.38 14.07 21.34
CA THR A 73 -4.31 13.10 21.62
C THR A 73 -4.11 12.13 20.47
N VAL A 74 -2.99 11.41 20.53
CA VAL A 74 -2.72 10.25 19.68
C VAL A 74 -2.58 9.01 20.57
N VAL A 75 -3.32 7.96 20.24
CA VAL A 75 -3.23 6.64 20.86
C VAL A 75 -2.76 5.63 19.83
N VAL A 76 -1.86 4.73 20.20
CA VAL A 76 -1.31 3.71 19.33
C VAL A 76 -1.62 2.33 19.89
N LEU A 77 -2.26 1.46 19.10
CA LEU A 77 -2.50 0.05 19.43
C LEU A 77 -1.28 -0.79 19.10
N HIS A 78 -0.90 -1.62 20.06
CA HIS A 78 0.19 -2.57 20.04
C HIS A 78 -0.36 -4.00 20.22
N HIS A 79 -0.06 -4.85 19.26
CA HIS A 79 -0.36 -6.29 19.21
C HIS A 79 -1.83 -6.66 19.45
N GLY A 80 -2.74 -5.71 19.25
CA GLY A 80 -4.16 -5.90 19.54
C GLY A 80 -4.50 -6.03 21.02
N VAL A 81 -3.53 -5.85 21.93
CA VAL A 81 -3.70 -6.11 23.37
C VAL A 81 -3.26 -4.96 24.26
N SER A 82 -2.47 -4.02 23.76
CA SER A 82 -2.05 -2.85 24.53
C SER A 82 -2.13 -1.57 23.72
N ILE A 83 -2.26 -0.45 24.40
CA ILE A 83 -2.28 0.88 23.78
C ILE A 83 -1.25 1.79 24.45
N ALA A 84 -0.66 2.69 23.67
CA ALA A 84 0.23 3.73 24.17
C ALA A 84 -0.35 5.10 23.78
N TRP A 85 -0.50 5.99 24.75
CA TRP A 85 -0.86 7.38 24.49
C TRP A 85 0.06 8.26 25.32
N GLN A 86 0.70 9.22 24.63
CA GLN A 86 1.77 10.04 25.19
C GLN A 86 2.94 9.18 25.73
N TRP A 87 4.05 9.14 24.99
CA TRP A 87 5.22 8.25 25.15
C TRP A 87 5.82 8.08 26.56
N GLN A 88 5.44 8.92 27.52
CA GLN A 88 5.96 8.94 28.89
C GLN A 88 5.27 7.94 29.83
N SER A 89 4.12 7.37 29.44
CA SER A 89 3.28 6.52 30.32
C SER A 89 3.57 5.02 30.24
N GLY A 90 4.36 4.59 29.25
CA GLY A 90 4.44 3.19 28.84
C GLY A 90 3.17 2.69 28.15
N ASN A 91 3.16 1.40 27.79
CA ASN A 91 2.01 0.72 27.19
C ASN A 91 1.03 0.28 28.29
N ALA A 92 -0.24 0.58 28.08
CA ALA A 92 -1.34 0.13 28.91
C ALA A 92 -1.99 -1.12 28.33
N GLU A 93 -2.37 -2.08 29.16
CA GLU A 93 -3.04 -3.29 28.71
C GLU A 93 -4.55 -3.06 28.58
N LEU A 94 -5.12 -3.49 27.46
CA LEU A 94 -6.57 -3.45 27.24
C LEU A 94 -7.24 -4.56 28.06
N ALA A 95 -8.41 -4.27 28.63
CA ALA A 95 -9.22 -5.25 29.33
C ALA A 95 -9.77 -6.35 28.40
N ASP A 96 -10.08 -6.01 27.15
CA ASP A 96 -10.39 -6.97 26.10
C ASP A 96 -10.01 -6.40 24.72
N GLY A 97 -8.81 -6.75 24.27
CA GLY A 97 -8.31 -6.35 22.96
C GLY A 97 -9.20 -6.76 21.78
N LEU A 98 -9.92 -7.89 21.89
CA LEU A 98 -10.78 -8.36 20.80
C LEU A 98 -11.97 -7.44 20.57
N VAL A 99 -12.45 -6.72 21.60
CA VAL A 99 -13.53 -5.73 21.43
C VAL A 99 -13.05 -4.59 20.52
N LEU A 100 -11.84 -4.06 20.74
CA LEU A 100 -11.27 -3.02 19.90
C LEU A 100 -11.01 -3.51 18.47
N LEU A 101 -10.52 -4.74 18.31
CA LEU A 101 -10.30 -5.32 16.99
C LEU A 101 -11.61 -5.54 16.20
N ARG A 102 -12.70 -5.94 16.88
CA ARG A 102 -14.04 -6.01 16.26
C ARG A 102 -14.54 -4.62 15.86
N TRP A 103 -14.39 -3.63 16.73
CA TRP A 103 -14.73 -2.24 16.43
C TRP A 103 -13.99 -1.73 15.18
N LEU A 104 -12.69 -2.02 15.06
CA LEU A 104 -11.89 -1.67 13.87
C LEU A 104 -12.42 -2.34 12.59
N LYS A 105 -12.74 -3.63 12.66
CA LYS A 105 -13.32 -4.37 11.53
C LYS A 105 -14.63 -3.75 11.04
N GLU A 106 -15.52 -3.39 11.95
CA GLU A 106 -16.81 -2.76 11.63
C GLU A 106 -16.65 -1.42 10.90
N HIS A 107 -15.54 -0.71 11.17
CA HIS A 107 -15.20 0.56 10.52
C HIS A 107 -14.30 0.38 9.28
N GLY A 108 -14.26 -0.83 8.70
CA GLY A 108 -13.53 -1.08 7.46
C GLY A 108 -12.02 -1.23 7.63
N LEU A 109 -11.55 -1.45 8.86
CA LEU A 109 -10.15 -1.71 9.21
C LEU A 109 -9.96 -3.14 9.74
N PRO A 110 -10.33 -4.19 8.98
CA PRO A 110 -10.16 -5.58 9.41
C PRO A 110 -8.69 -6.00 9.53
N GLY A 111 -7.79 -5.17 9.03
CA GLY A 111 -6.41 -5.49 8.76
C GLY A 111 -5.54 -5.75 9.98
N VAL A 112 -6.04 -5.46 11.19
CA VAL A 112 -5.42 -5.78 12.48
C VAL A 112 -5.83 -7.17 12.99
N LEU A 113 -6.94 -7.72 12.49
CA LEU A 113 -7.39 -9.09 12.75
C LEU A 113 -6.77 -10.10 11.77
N LEU A 114 -6.37 -9.64 10.58
CA LEU A 114 -5.69 -10.46 9.60
C LEU A 114 -4.20 -10.38 9.87
N SER A 115 -3.53 -11.53 10.00
CA SER A 115 -2.08 -11.52 9.89
C SER A 115 -1.68 -11.01 8.50
N ASN A 116 -0.49 -10.43 8.38
CA ASN A 116 0.04 -9.96 7.08
C ASN A 116 -0.06 -11.06 6.01
N SER A 117 0.06 -12.33 6.41
CA SER A 117 -0.07 -13.52 5.56
C SER A 117 -1.46 -13.76 4.97
N GLU A 118 -2.54 -13.18 5.51
CA GLU A 118 -3.92 -13.60 5.20
C GLU A 118 -4.69 -12.61 4.32
N ARG A 119 -4.10 -11.48 3.93
CA ARG A 119 -4.80 -10.50 3.08
C ARG A 119 -4.89 -10.99 1.62
N PRO A 120 -6.09 -11.05 1.01
CA PRO A 120 -6.28 -11.54 -0.36
C PRO A 120 -5.45 -10.79 -1.40
N GLU A 121 -5.29 -9.47 -1.28
CA GLU A 121 -4.54 -8.67 -2.25
C GLU A 121 -3.04 -8.97 -2.16
N ARG A 122 -2.50 -9.11 -0.95
CA ARG A 122 -1.11 -9.52 -0.74
C ARG A 122 -0.87 -10.94 -1.23
N LEU A 123 -1.79 -11.85 -0.94
CA LEU A 123 -1.73 -13.23 -1.42
C LEU A 123 -1.78 -13.29 -2.94
N ALA A 124 -2.65 -12.51 -3.58
CA ALA A 124 -2.71 -12.39 -5.04
C ALA A 124 -1.41 -11.81 -5.61
N TRP A 125 -0.83 -10.80 -4.96
CA TRP A 125 0.44 -10.21 -5.38
C TRP A 125 1.61 -11.20 -5.26
N ILE A 126 1.68 -11.98 -4.17
CA ILE A 126 2.69 -13.04 -3.99
C ILE A 126 2.46 -14.16 -5.02
N ALA A 127 1.21 -14.56 -5.26
CA ALA A 127 0.89 -15.60 -6.24
C ALA A 127 1.23 -15.17 -7.68
N ALA A 128 1.25 -13.87 -7.97
CA ALA A 128 1.67 -13.34 -9.26
C ALA A 128 3.20 -13.16 -9.39
N MET A 129 3.97 -13.42 -8.32
CA MET A 129 5.42 -13.33 -8.34
C MET A 129 6.01 -14.33 -9.35
N PRO A 130 7.02 -13.94 -10.14
CA PRO A 130 7.71 -14.86 -11.02
C PRO A 130 8.30 -16.05 -10.25
N PRO A 131 8.21 -17.30 -10.76
CA PRO A 131 8.73 -18.48 -10.06
C PRO A 131 10.22 -18.37 -9.68
N ALA A 132 11.03 -17.70 -10.51
CA ALA A 132 12.45 -17.46 -10.22
C ALA A 132 12.69 -16.63 -8.92
N LEU A 133 11.67 -15.93 -8.43
CA LEU A 133 11.73 -15.06 -7.25
C LEU A 133 10.99 -15.64 -6.04
N GLU A 134 10.35 -16.80 -6.14
CA GLU A 134 9.49 -17.37 -5.08
C GLU A 134 10.22 -17.48 -3.72
N GLU A 135 11.45 -17.98 -3.72
CA GLU A 135 12.28 -18.08 -2.51
C GLU A 135 12.62 -16.71 -1.89
N MET A 136 12.50 -15.63 -2.65
CA MET A 136 12.74 -14.26 -2.19
C MET A 136 11.46 -13.55 -1.72
N ALA A 137 10.30 -14.22 -1.74
CA ALA A 137 9.03 -13.57 -1.41
C ALA A 137 9.03 -12.90 -0.03
N GLY A 138 9.64 -13.53 0.98
CA GLY A 138 9.79 -12.94 2.32
C GLY A 138 10.60 -11.63 2.33
N ASP A 139 11.67 -11.57 1.54
CA ASP A 139 12.59 -10.41 1.49
C ASP A 139 12.02 -9.24 0.68
N LEU A 140 11.25 -9.56 -0.37
CA LEU A 140 10.68 -8.59 -1.30
C LEU A 140 9.37 -7.98 -0.78
N VAL A 141 8.65 -8.69 0.09
CA VAL A 141 7.45 -8.15 0.75
C VAL A 141 7.85 -7.34 1.98
N GLY A 142 8.39 -6.15 1.71
CA GLY A 142 8.78 -5.18 2.74
C GLY A 142 7.67 -4.18 3.10
N HIS A 143 7.74 -3.67 4.32
CA HIS A 143 6.85 -2.62 4.84
C HIS A 143 7.31 -1.20 4.52
N PHE A 144 8.54 -1.05 4.01
CA PHE A 144 9.13 0.24 3.69
C PHE A 144 9.37 0.37 2.19
N GLU A 145 9.39 1.62 1.72
CA GLU A 145 9.82 1.94 0.37
C GLU A 145 11.17 1.27 0.10
N THR A 146 11.25 0.62 -1.05
CA THR A 146 12.44 -0.12 -1.45
C THR A 146 13.28 0.75 -2.36
N PRO A 147 14.50 1.13 -1.95
CA PRO A 147 15.42 1.83 -2.84
C PRO A 147 15.71 0.98 -4.09
N ALA A 148 15.82 1.66 -5.24
CA ALA A 148 16.05 1.01 -6.53
C ALA A 148 17.37 0.24 -6.62
N ASP A 149 18.33 0.59 -5.76
CA ASP A 149 19.67 0.01 -5.61
C ASP A 149 19.78 -0.93 -4.40
N SER A 150 18.67 -1.22 -3.71
CA SER A 150 18.69 -2.17 -2.60
C SER A 150 19.17 -3.55 -3.06
N SER A 151 19.96 -4.22 -2.22
CA SER A 151 20.55 -5.53 -2.52
C SER A 151 19.50 -6.57 -2.93
N ARG A 152 18.29 -6.52 -2.35
CA ARG A 152 17.17 -7.39 -2.72
C ARG A 152 16.65 -7.15 -4.14
N VAL A 153 16.57 -5.90 -4.60
CA VAL A 153 16.16 -5.58 -5.97
C VAL A 153 17.24 -5.98 -6.97
N VAL A 154 18.52 -5.73 -6.64
CA VAL A 154 19.66 -6.17 -7.46
C VAL A 154 19.64 -7.68 -7.62
N ARG A 155 19.52 -8.43 -6.52
CA ARG A 155 19.43 -9.89 -6.54
C ARG A 155 18.20 -10.41 -7.31
N ALA A 156 17.07 -9.73 -7.20
CA ALA A 156 15.88 -10.08 -7.99
C ALA A 156 16.12 -9.88 -9.50
N ARG A 157 16.78 -8.79 -9.90
CA ARG A 157 17.17 -8.59 -11.32
C ARG A 157 18.10 -9.70 -11.80
N GLU A 158 19.13 -10.04 -11.02
CA GLU A 158 20.07 -11.13 -11.33
C GLU A 158 19.34 -12.48 -11.50
N ARG A 159 18.43 -12.83 -10.58
CA ARG A 159 17.64 -14.05 -10.72
C ARG A 159 16.75 -14.06 -11.96
N MET A 160 16.21 -12.90 -12.36
CA MET A 160 15.42 -12.82 -13.58
C MET A 160 16.25 -12.89 -14.86
N GLN A 161 17.57 -12.67 -14.83
CA GLN A 161 18.42 -12.73 -16.03
C GLN A 161 18.49 -14.13 -16.66
N VAL A 162 18.24 -15.19 -15.89
CA VAL A 162 18.23 -16.59 -16.40
C VAL A 162 16.94 -16.93 -17.14
N VAL A 163 15.91 -16.10 -17.01
CA VAL A 163 14.63 -16.26 -17.70
C VAL A 163 14.72 -15.61 -19.09
N ASP A 164 14.19 -16.29 -20.10
CA ASP A 164 14.05 -15.78 -21.47
C ASP A 164 13.54 -14.32 -21.48
N PRO A 165 14.10 -13.40 -22.29
CA PRO A 165 13.77 -11.98 -22.22
C PRO A 165 12.28 -11.64 -22.35
N VAL A 166 11.54 -12.27 -23.28
CA VAL A 166 10.11 -12.01 -23.47
C VAL A 166 9.34 -12.53 -22.25
N THR A 167 9.59 -13.77 -21.86
CA THR A 167 8.95 -14.41 -20.71
C THR A 167 9.19 -13.63 -19.42
N ARG A 168 10.43 -13.18 -19.20
CA ARG A 168 10.84 -12.35 -18.07
C ARG A 168 10.02 -11.07 -17.97
N VAL A 169 9.91 -10.34 -19.07
CA VAL A 169 9.17 -9.07 -19.09
C VAL A 169 7.69 -9.32 -18.84
N LEU A 170 7.09 -10.32 -19.50
CA LEU A 170 5.68 -10.67 -19.30
C LEU A 170 5.41 -11.04 -17.84
N GLN A 171 6.20 -11.90 -17.22
CA GLN A 171 6.04 -12.27 -15.80
C GLN A 171 6.15 -11.05 -14.88
N LEU A 172 7.12 -10.17 -15.09
CA LEU A 172 7.30 -8.97 -14.26
C LEU A 172 6.17 -7.95 -14.47
N LEU A 173 5.64 -7.79 -15.69
CA LEU A 173 4.49 -6.93 -15.96
C LEU A 173 3.22 -7.48 -15.32
N ALA A 174 2.98 -8.80 -15.43
CA ALA A 174 1.86 -9.45 -14.76
C ALA A 174 1.93 -9.25 -13.24
N TRP A 175 3.12 -9.43 -12.65
CA TRP A 175 3.34 -9.16 -11.23
C TRP A 175 3.11 -7.69 -10.85
N ASN A 176 3.59 -6.75 -11.67
CA ASN A 176 3.35 -5.30 -11.49
C ASN A 176 1.85 -4.95 -11.53
N SER A 177 1.04 -5.75 -12.21
CA SER A 177 -0.42 -5.55 -12.33
C SER A 177 -1.23 -6.12 -11.16
N ALA A 178 -0.65 -7.01 -10.35
CA ALA A 178 -1.38 -7.79 -9.34
C ALA A 178 -1.69 -7.03 -8.03
N GLY A 179 -1.17 -5.82 -7.89
CA GLY A 179 -1.36 -4.98 -6.71
C GLY A 179 -2.60 -4.07 -6.78
N VAL A 180 -2.94 -3.45 -5.65
CA VAL A 180 -4.04 -2.50 -5.50
C VAL A 180 -3.77 -1.19 -6.26
N GLY A 181 -2.49 -0.86 -6.51
CA GLY A 181 -2.11 0.33 -7.28
C GLY A 181 -1.90 1.59 -6.44
N ARG A 182 -1.49 2.68 -7.10
CA ARG A 182 -1.20 3.99 -6.47
C ARG A 182 -2.51 4.74 -6.16
N GLY A 183 -3.17 4.35 -5.06
CA GLY A 183 -4.22 5.13 -4.40
C GLY A 183 -3.80 5.49 -2.96
N SER A 184 -4.74 5.96 -2.13
CA SER A 184 -4.51 6.14 -0.68
C SER A 184 -4.09 4.86 0.05
N LYS A 185 -4.12 3.71 -0.63
CA LYS A 185 -3.94 2.36 -0.10
C LYS A 185 -2.71 1.59 -0.63
N HIS A 186 -1.70 2.25 -1.18
CA HIS A 186 -0.60 1.62 -1.94
C HIS A 186 0.54 1.04 -1.08
N PRO A 187 0.73 -0.30 -1.04
CA PRO A 187 1.86 -0.92 -0.35
C PRO A 187 3.19 -0.75 -1.08
N PRO A 188 4.32 -0.50 -0.39
CA PRO A 188 5.57 -0.12 -1.04
C PRO A 188 6.23 -1.31 -1.71
N TYR A 189 5.95 -2.53 -1.24
CA TYR A 189 6.39 -3.75 -1.90
C TYR A 189 5.80 -3.88 -3.31
N GLU A 190 4.64 -3.27 -3.60
CA GLU A 190 4.07 -3.34 -4.94
C GLU A 190 4.87 -2.54 -5.99
N ASP A 191 5.78 -1.66 -5.57
CA ASP A 191 6.69 -0.98 -6.50
C ASP A 191 7.86 -1.87 -6.94
N VAL A 192 8.15 -2.95 -6.20
CA VAL A 192 9.27 -3.87 -6.47
C VAL A 192 9.31 -4.36 -7.92
N PRO A 193 8.22 -4.83 -8.55
CA PRO A 193 8.26 -5.33 -9.93
C PRO A 193 8.68 -4.23 -10.90
N GLY A 194 8.18 -3.01 -10.68
CA GLY A 194 8.58 -1.82 -11.43
C GLY A 194 10.04 -1.43 -11.21
N LEU A 195 10.59 -1.64 -10.00
CA LEU A 195 12.01 -1.46 -9.71
C LEU A 195 12.87 -2.55 -10.38
N VAL A 196 12.41 -3.80 -10.45
CA VAL A 196 13.11 -4.85 -11.22
C VAL A 196 13.11 -4.51 -12.71
N LEU A 197 12.00 -4.01 -13.25
CA LEU A 197 11.84 -3.56 -14.65
C LEU A 197 12.48 -2.20 -14.98
N ARG A 198 13.00 -1.47 -13.99
CA ARG A 198 13.46 -0.07 -14.11
C ARG A 198 14.45 0.14 -15.26
N GLU A 199 15.37 -0.81 -15.43
CA GLU A 199 16.50 -0.73 -16.36
C GLU A 199 16.26 -1.52 -17.64
N THR A 200 15.18 -2.28 -17.73
CA THR A 200 14.83 -3.03 -18.94
C THR A 200 14.69 -2.06 -20.13
N PRO A 201 15.37 -2.31 -21.26
CA PRO A 201 15.21 -1.47 -22.45
C PRO A 201 13.75 -1.43 -22.92
N ILE A 202 13.25 -0.24 -23.30
CA ILE A 202 11.86 -0.10 -23.78
C ILE A 202 11.58 -0.97 -25.01
N ALA A 203 12.58 -1.24 -25.85
CA ALA A 203 12.44 -2.13 -26.99
C ALA A 203 12.10 -3.57 -26.57
N GLU A 204 12.67 -4.08 -25.47
CA GLU A 204 12.31 -5.40 -24.92
C GLU A 204 10.88 -5.41 -24.38
N ILE A 205 10.44 -4.31 -23.74
CA ILE A 205 9.06 -4.18 -23.25
C ILE A 205 8.06 -4.14 -24.41
N ILE A 206 8.37 -3.40 -25.47
CA ILE A 206 7.54 -3.36 -26.68
C ILE A 206 7.46 -4.74 -27.33
N ALA A 207 8.59 -5.42 -27.50
CA ALA A 207 8.64 -6.75 -28.09
C ALA A 207 7.80 -7.75 -27.27
N ALA A 208 7.92 -7.73 -25.95
CA ALA A 208 7.12 -8.59 -25.07
C ALA A 208 5.61 -8.29 -25.17
N LEU A 209 5.19 -7.03 -25.21
CA LEU A 209 3.77 -6.66 -25.36
C LEU A 209 3.17 -6.96 -26.74
N GLN A 210 4.02 -7.16 -27.75
CA GLN A 210 3.64 -7.60 -29.09
C GLN A 210 3.62 -9.12 -29.24
N ASP A 211 4.19 -9.86 -28.27
CA ASP A 211 4.16 -11.31 -28.28
C ASP A 211 2.72 -11.84 -28.17
N PRO A 212 2.35 -12.92 -28.89
CA PRO A 212 1.01 -13.51 -28.81
C PRO A 212 0.57 -13.97 -27.42
N GLN A 213 1.52 -14.19 -26.49
CA GLN A 213 1.21 -14.53 -25.10
C GLN A 213 0.85 -13.31 -24.24
N ALA A 214 1.07 -12.09 -24.73
CA ALA A 214 0.68 -10.89 -24.03
C ALA A 214 -0.86 -10.77 -23.95
N ASP A 215 -1.34 -10.30 -22.80
CA ASP A 215 -2.75 -10.18 -22.48
C ASP A 215 -3.02 -8.90 -21.67
N GLN A 216 -4.26 -8.72 -21.22
CA GLN A 216 -4.68 -7.52 -20.49
C GLN A 216 -3.89 -7.27 -19.18
N ARG A 217 -3.37 -8.32 -18.52
CA ARG A 217 -2.60 -8.16 -17.28
C ARG A 217 -1.26 -7.49 -17.56
N HIS A 218 -0.64 -7.86 -18.68
CA HIS A 218 0.59 -7.26 -19.15
C HIS A 218 0.40 -5.78 -19.52
N ASP A 219 -0.72 -5.44 -20.16
CA ASP A 219 -1.07 -4.05 -20.48
C ASP A 219 -1.26 -3.20 -19.21
N LYS A 220 -1.96 -3.74 -18.20
CA LYS A 220 -2.12 -3.07 -16.89
C LYS A 220 -0.77 -2.87 -16.19
N GLY A 221 0.06 -3.90 -16.20
CA GLY A 221 1.41 -3.83 -15.65
C GLY A 221 2.28 -2.78 -16.35
N ALA A 222 2.19 -2.70 -17.67
CA ALA A 222 2.93 -1.74 -18.48
C ALA A 222 2.41 -0.32 -18.30
N ALA A 223 1.08 -0.13 -18.23
CA ALA A 223 0.47 1.16 -17.91
C ALA A 223 0.94 1.66 -16.54
N ARG A 224 0.95 0.78 -15.53
CA ARG A 224 1.47 1.12 -14.21
C ARG A 224 2.95 1.52 -14.25
N LEU A 225 3.79 0.78 -14.99
CA LEU A 225 5.22 1.09 -15.12
C LEU A 225 5.48 2.41 -15.88
N LEU A 226 4.78 2.62 -16.98
CA LEU A 226 5.10 3.65 -17.97
C LEU A 226 4.32 4.94 -17.79
N LEU A 227 3.16 4.91 -17.13
CA LEU A 227 2.25 6.05 -17.04
C LEU A 227 1.97 6.51 -15.60
N LEU A 228 1.92 5.57 -14.65
CA LEU A 228 1.47 5.85 -13.27
C LEU A 228 2.61 5.80 -12.23
N GLY A 229 3.67 5.04 -12.50
CA GLY A 229 4.79 4.84 -11.58
C GLY A 229 5.91 5.86 -11.78
N ASN A 230 6.81 5.94 -10.79
CA ASN A 230 8.04 6.74 -10.87
C ASN A 230 9.30 5.86 -11.04
N SER A 231 9.09 4.60 -11.38
CA SER A 231 10.14 3.57 -11.33
C SER A 231 11.09 3.65 -12.52
N ARG A 232 10.76 4.34 -13.61
CA ARG A 232 11.61 4.45 -14.81
C ARG A 232 12.35 5.78 -14.92
N ILE A 233 13.62 5.69 -15.29
CA ILE A 233 14.52 6.85 -15.44
C ILE A 233 14.15 7.71 -16.67
N ARG A 234 13.78 7.08 -17.79
CA ARG A 234 13.51 7.75 -19.08
C ARG A 234 12.05 7.65 -19.51
N GLN A 235 11.14 7.62 -18.54
CA GLN A 235 9.73 7.29 -18.74
C GLN A 235 9.06 8.05 -19.90
N ARG A 236 9.22 9.38 -19.98
CA ARG A 236 8.65 10.19 -21.08
C ARG A 236 9.15 9.78 -22.46
N LEU A 237 10.46 9.51 -22.58
CA LEU A 237 11.07 9.08 -23.84
C LEU A 237 10.61 7.67 -24.22
N ASP A 238 10.46 6.80 -23.22
CA ASP A 238 9.99 5.43 -23.43
C ASP A 238 8.54 5.42 -23.91
N VAL A 239 7.66 6.25 -23.33
CA VAL A 239 6.27 6.40 -23.79
C VAL A 239 6.20 6.96 -25.21
N ALA A 240 7.04 7.94 -25.55
CA ALA A 240 7.09 8.49 -26.91
C ALA A 240 7.46 7.45 -27.98
N ARG A 241 8.22 6.41 -27.60
CA ARG A 241 8.66 5.31 -28.50
C ARG A 241 7.61 4.21 -28.68
N LEU A 242 6.49 4.24 -27.95
CA LEU A 242 5.46 3.24 -28.09
C LEU A 242 4.81 3.30 -29.48
N PRO A 243 4.67 2.17 -30.18
CA PRO A 243 3.87 2.06 -31.40
C PRO A 243 2.41 2.43 -31.15
N GLY A 244 1.73 2.99 -32.16
CA GLY A 244 0.32 3.41 -32.09
C GLY A 244 -0.63 2.38 -31.44
N PRO A 245 -0.64 1.10 -31.87
CA PRO A 245 -1.50 0.08 -31.25
C PRO A 245 -1.25 -0.13 -29.75
N LEU A 246 0.01 -0.04 -29.31
CA LEU A 246 0.34 -0.15 -27.88
C LEU A 246 -0.08 1.09 -27.10
N ARG A 247 0.03 2.30 -27.67
CA ARG A 247 -0.47 3.52 -27.01
C ARG A 247 -1.96 3.41 -26.69
N VAL A 248 -2.76 2.90 -27.63
CA VAL A 248 -4.20 2.69 -27.43
C VAL A 248 -4.46 1.66 -26.32
N ARG A 249 -3.78 0.50 -26.35
CA ARG A 249 -3.91 -0.55 -25.32
C ARG A 249 -3.54 -0.04 -23.92
N LEU A 250 -2.41 0.65 -23.78
CA LEU A 250 -1.98 1.17 -22.48
C LEU A 250 -2.87 2.31 -21.97
N ARG A 251 -3.42 3.13 -22.86
CA ARG A 251 -4.40 4.15 -22.49
C ARG A 251 -5.68 3.52 -21.94
N GLU A 252 -6.20 2.47 -22.59
CA GLU A 252 -7.38 1.76 -22.08
C GLU A 252 -7.08 1.05 -20.76
N ALA A 253 -5.89 0.44 -20.63
CA ALA A 253 -5.47 -0.20 -19.39
C ALA A 253 -5.30 0.78 -18.21
N ALA A 254 -5.04 2.06 -18.48
CA ALA A 254 -4.95 3.13 -17.48
C ALA A 254 -6.28 3.82 -17.19
N ARG A 255 -7.39 3.40 -17.81
CA ARG A 255 -8.69 4.04 -17.65
C ARG A 255 -9.14 4.02 -16.19
N GLY A 256 -9.62 5.17 -15.70
CA GLY A 256 -10.01 5.35 -14.30
C GLY A 256 -8.88 5.83 -13.39
N HIS A 257 -7.65 5.99 -13.91
CA HIS A 257 -6.55 6.65 -13.22
C HIS A 257 -6.33 8.07 -13.75
N GLU A 258 -5.93 8.98 -12.86
CA GLU A 258 -5.47 10.31 -13.26
C GLU A 258 -4.06 10.19 -13.86
N LEU A 259 -3.93 10.60 -15.12
CA LEU A 259 -2.65 10.57 -15.84
C LEU A 259 -1.95 11.93 -15.76
N PRO A 260 -0.62 11.96 -15.68
CA PRO A 260 0.11 13.20 -15.89
C PRO A 260 -0.19 13.77 -17.29
N ARG A 261 -0.37 15.09 -17.41
CA ARG A 261 -0.65 15.78 -18.69
C ARG A 261 0.34 15.45 -19.82
N TRP A 262 1.58 15.10 -19.49
CA TRP A 262 2.57 14.71 -20.51
C TRP A 262 2.25 13.34 -21.11
N ALA A 263 1.72 12.40 -20.31
CA ALA A 263 1.38 11.06 -20.75
C ALA A 263 0.13 11.09 -21.63
N GLU A 264 -0.89 11.86 -21.23
CA GLU A 264 -2.12 12.05 -22.02
C GLU A 264 -1.84 12.54 -23.44
N ARG A 265 -0.92 13.52 -23.57
CA ARG A 265 -0.50 14.05 -24.88
C ARG A 265 0.22 13.02 -25.73
N LEU A 266 1.16 12.27 -25.15
CA LEU A 266 1.93 11.26 -25.90
C LEU A 266 1.10 10.02 -26.27
N LEU A 267 0.03 9.74 -25.54
CA LEU A 267 -0.92 8.66 -25.83
C LEU A 267 -2.07 9.10 -26.74
N ASP A 268 -2.09 10.35 -27.22
CA ASP A 268 -3.09 10.81 -28.15
C ASP A 268 -2.82 10.24 -29.55
N PRO A 269 -3.72 9.40 -30.11
CA PRO A 269 -3.54 8.80 -31.43
C PRO A 269 -3.53 9.83 -32.57
N TYR A 270 -3.95 11.08 -32.33
CA TYR A 270 -4.05 12.12 -33.36
C TYR A 270 -2.77 12.95 -33.54
N GLN A 271 -1.68 12.67 -32.82
CA GLN A 271 -0.40 13.38 -33.00
C GLN A 271 0.49 12.87 -34.15
N GLU A 272 0.09 11.84 -34.91
CA GLU A 272 0.90 11.31 -36.03
C GLU A 272 0.67 12.01 -37.38
N VAL A 273 0.04 13.19 -37.43
CA VAL A 273 -0.13 13.95 -38.69
C VAL A 273 0.59 15.29 -38.59
N GLY A 274 1.89 15.31 -38.88
CA GLY A 274 2.64 16.58 -38.93
C GLY A 274 4.16 16.45 -38.88
N THR A 275 4.76 15.73 -39.83
CA THR A 275 6.14 15.97 -40.29
C THR A 275 6.21 15.77 -41.78
#